data_AF-A0A919W0R6-F1
#
_entry.id   AF-A0A919W0R6-F1
#
_cell.length_a   1.000
_cell.length_b   1.000
_cell.length_c   1.000
_cell.angle_alpha   90.00
_cell.angle_beta   90.00
_cell.angle_gamma   90.00
#
_symmetry.space_group_name_H-M   'P 1'
#
loop_
_entity.id
_entity.type
_entity.pdbx_description
1 polymer ?
#
loop_
_entity_poly.entity_id
_entity_poly.type
_entity_poly.pdbx_seq_one_letter_code
_entity_poly.pdbx_strand_id
1 'polypeptide(L)'
;MPAGRTIPVFDEYIPQVAAAVSAGTRRAYATYWRRIRQKWGQRRLDEPTPLEIKQFAEEVREGAVVRRNNRGGASAAEHLIAAFRCIYQYAVGDRLIDAGDNPATRVDKPHRQPSLRHALPEHALCAIVTVAGETGNDPELDLLILRLHIETACRRGAALAINRKDLDPDHCLVLLHEKGQTKRWQPISPTLAAALIAHNDERSDGSPDGQLLRYRGGRPVGRRRYDYLWQRIGKYLPWVAVQQITIHWIRHTTLTWVDRNISGAVAHAYAGHRDASGDDTTATYLKATLQEVAYALQSLTGEPHPLAAADPMAAMFTARPLAWFTGGIQLQVETDAEPTHGR
;
A
#
# COMPACT_ATOMS: atom_id res chain seq x y z
N MET A 1 -45.38 14.67 -19.92
CA MET A 1 -44.98 14.20 -18.57
C MET A 1 -44.16 12.93 -18.76
N PRO A 2 -42.84 12.90 -18.46
CA PRO A 2 -42.14 11.63 -18.48
C PRO A 2 -42.72 10.75 -17.37
N ALA A 3 -42.97 9.47 -17.66
CA ALA A 3 -43.48 8.51 -16.71
C ALA A 3 -42.65 8.55 -15.42
N GLY A 4 -43.32 8.73 -14.27
CA GLY A 4 -42.67 8.79 -12.97
C GLY A 4 -41.85 7.52 -12.75
N ARG A 5 -40.53 7.64 -12.83
CA ARG A 5 -39.62 6.52 -12.62
C ARG A 5 -39.78 6.06 -11.17
N THR A 6 -40.27 4.84 -10.98
CA THR A 6 -40.41 4.28 -9.64
C THR A 6 -39.03 4.10 -9.03
N ILE A 7 -38.80 4.71 -7.88
CA ILE A 7 -37.52 4.61 -7.17
C ILE A 7 -37.47 3.22 -6.51
N PRO A 8 -36.43 2.41 -6.79
CA PRO A 8 -36.34 1.05 -6.28
C PRO A 8 -36.10 1.05 -4.77
N VAL A 9 -36.32 -0.11 -4.16
CA VAL A 9 -35.97 -0.36 -2.76
C VAL A 9 -34.54 -0.89 -2.64
N PHE A 10 -33.97 -0.85 -1.43
CA PHE A 10 -32.59 -1.32 -1.20
C PHE A 10 -32.36 -2.79 -1.59
N ASP A 11 -33.34 -3.67 -1.39
CA ASP A 11 -33.24 -5.10 -1.73
C ASP A 11 -33.08 -5.35 -3.23
N GLU A 12 -33.66 -4.48 -4.06
CA GLU A 12 -33.60 -4.57 -5.52
C GLU A 12 -32.32 -3.94 -6.07
N TYR A 13 -31.88 -2.82 -5.46
CA TYR A 13 -30.79 -2.02 -6.01
C TYR A 13 -29.40 -2.47 -5.54
N ILE A 14 -29.24 -2.89 -4.29
CA ILE A 14 -27.95 -3.33 -3.75
C ILE A 14 -27.32 -4.48 -4.56
N PRO A 15 -28.06 -5.51 -5.02
CA PRO A 15 -27.50 -6.55 -5.89
C PRO A 15 -26.89 -5.99 -7.19
N GLN A 16 -27.51 -4.97 -7.78
CA GLN A 16 -27.03 -4.33 -9.02
C GLN A 16 -25.73 -3.56 -8.77
N VAL A 17 -25.69 -2.74 -7.72
CA VAL A 17 -24.46 -2.04 -7.29
C VAL A 17 -23.36 -3.05 -6.95
N ALA A 18 -23.71 -4.14 -6.27
CA ALA A 18 -22.75 -5.19 -5.94
C ALA A 18 -22.15 -5.83 -7.18
N ALA A 19 -22.95 -6.05 -8.24
CA ALA A 19 -22.48 -6.56 -9.52
C ALA A 19 -21.53 -5.58 -10.23
N ALA A 20 -21.81 -4.27 -10.16
CA ALA A 20 -21.05 -3.22 -10.84
C ALA A 20 -19.68 -2.90 -10.18
N VAL A 21 -19.57 -2.98 -8.85
CA VAL A 21 -18.32 -2.62 -8.17
C VAL A 21 -17.22 -3.68 -8.30
N SER A 22 -15.97 -3.25 -8.14
CA SER A 22 -14.82 -4.17 -8.06
C SER A 22 -15.00 -5.24 -6.98
N ALA A 23 -14.40 -6.41 -7.18
CA ALA A 23 -14.43 -7.49 -6.20
C ALA A 23 -13.87 -7.07 -4.82
N GLY A 24 -12.91 -6.13 -4.79
CA GLY A 24 -12.37 -5.58 -3.55
C GLY A 24 -13.39 -4.74 -2.78
N THR A 25 -14.08 -3.83 -3.48
CA THR A 25 -15.16 -3.01 -2.92
C THR A 25 -16.32 -3.87 -2.45
N ARG A 26 -16.76 -4.84 -3.27
CA ARG A 26 -17.81 -5.80 -2.91
C ARG A 26 -17.50 -6.51 -1.61
N ARG A 27 -16.27 -7.06 -1.45
CA ARG A 27 -15.86 -7.73 -0.21
C ARG A 27 -15.84 -6.79 0.99
N ALA A 28 -15.41 -5.54 0.81
CA ALA A 28 -15.36 -4.56 1.89
C ALA A 28 -16.75 -4.14 2.39
N TYR A 29 -17.71 -4.00 1.47
CA TYR A 29 -19.05 -3.49 1.79
C TYR A 29 -20.12 -4.57 1.97
N ALA A 30 -19.89 -5.82 1.54
CA ALA A 30 -20.89 -6.89 1.57
C ALA A 30 -21.56 -7.07 2.95
N THR A 31 -20.79 -7.01 4.03
CA THR A 31 -21.34 -7.11 5.40
C THR A 31 -22.25 -5.94 5.74
N TYR A 32 -21.89 -4.72 5.33
CA TYR A 32 -22.65 -3.51 5.60
C TYR A 32 -23.89 -3.44 4.71
N TRP A 33 -23.78 -3.80 3.44
CA TRP A 33 -24.91 -3.94 2.53
C TRP A 33 -25.92 -5.00 3.03
N ARG A 34 -25.46 -6.12 3.60
CA ARG A 34 -26.36 -7.09 4.24
C ARG A 34 -27.11 -6.46 5.41
N ARG A 35 -26.44 -5.70 6.28
CA ARG A 35 -27.08 -4.99 7.40
C ARG A 35 -28.09 -3.94 6.89
N ILE A 36 -27.75 -3.21 5.83
CA ILE A 36 -28.65 -2.24 5.19
C ILE A 36 -29.91 -2.94 4.66
N ARG A 37 -29.76 -4.06 3.95
CA ARG A 37 -30.90 -4.86 3.47
C ARG A 37 -31.75 -5.42 4.62
N GLN A 38 -31.12 -5.89 5.70
CA GLN A 38 -31.85 -6.38 6.87
C GLN A 38 -32.70 -5.30 7.54
N LYS A 39 -32.20 -4.06 7.62
CA LYS A 39 -32.91 -2.96 8.28
C LYS A 39 -33.89 -2.23 7.36
N TRP A 40 -33.49 -1.98 6.11
CA TRP A 40 -34.17 -1.08 5.16
C TRP A 40 -34.41 -1.72 3.79
N GLY A 41 -34.39 -3.06 3.68
CA GLY A 41 -34.50 -3.76 2.40
C GLY A 41 -35.69 -3.34 1.53
N GLN A 42 -36.86 -3.16 2.15
CA GLN A 42 -38.10 -2.75 1.48
C GLN A 42 -38.32 -1.22 1.45
N ARG A 43 -37.36 -0.44 1.98
CA ARG A 43 -37.42 1.03 2.00
C ARG A 43 -36.92 1.56 0.66
N ARG A 44 -37.57 2.59 0.12
CA ARG A 44 -37.12 3.21 -1.14
C ARG A 44 -35.84 4.00 -0.92
N LEU A 45 -35.03 4.16 -1.96
CA LEU A 45 -33.75 4.87 -1.86
C LEU A 45 -33.90 6.35 -1.47
N ASP A 46 -35.02 6.99 -1.79
CA ASP A 46 -35.30 8.42 -1.52
C ASP A 46 -35.90 8.70 -0.14
N GLU A 47 -36.25 7.67 0.62
CA GLU A 47 -36.89 7.82 1.94
C GLU A 47 -35.90 8.05 3.10
N PRO A 48 -34.68 7.45 3.16
CA PRO A 48 -33.75 7.66 4.26
C PRO A 48 -33.24 9.10 4.36
N THR A 49 -33.34 9.65 5.55
CA THR A 49 -32.74 10.95 5.87
C THR A 49 -31.26 10.81 6.30
N PRO A 50 -30.47 11.90 6.22
CA PRO A 50 -29.11 11.91 6.78
C PRO A 50 -29.07 11.54 8.28
N LEU A 51 -30.07 11.96 9.05
CA LEU A 51 -30.16 11.67 10.49
C LEU A 51 -30.31 10.16 10.74
N GLU A 52 -31.17 9.48 10.00
CA GLU A 52 -31.38 8.03 10.14
C GLU A 52 -30.13 7.23 9.72
N ILE A 53 -29.43 7.68 8.68
CA ILE A 53 -28.15 7.07 8.28
C ILE A 53 -27.12 7.23 9.42
N LYS A 54 -27.07 8.40 10.06
CA LYS A 54 -26.17 8.65 11.21
C LYS A 54 -26.55 7.78 12.41
N GLN A 55 -27.83 7.69 12.76
CA GLN A 55 -28.32 6.81 13.84
C GLN A 55 -27.93 5.35 13.58
N PHE A 56 -28.11 4.87 12.35
CA PHE A 56 -27.72 3.52 12.00
C PHE A 56 -26.19 3.31 12.07
N ALA A 57 -25.39 4.33 11.74
CA ALA A 57 -23.94 4.26 11.91
C ALA A 57 -23.54 4.11 13.38
N GLU A 58 -24.20 4.81 14.31
CA GLU A 58 -23.95 4.66 15.75
C GLU A 58 -24.42 3.30 16.28
N GLU A 59 -25.57 2.77 15.87
CA GLU A 59 -25.99 1.40 16.25
C GLU A 59 -24.96 0.35 15.80
N VAL A 60 -24.44 0.49 14.57
CA VAL A 60 -23.39 -0.39 14.03
C VAL A 60 -22.07 -0.25 14.80
N ARG A 61 -21.78 0.95 15.29
CA ARG A 61 -20.61 1.25 16.12
C ARG A 61 -20.71 0.57 17.48
N GLU A 62 -21.86 0.67 18.14
CA GLU A 62 -22.13 0.07 19.45
C GLU A 62 -22.11 -1.46 19.38
N GLY A 63 -22.66 -2.05 18.32
CA GLY A 63 -22.61 -3.49 18.08
C GLY A 63 -21.29 -4.02 17.52
N ALA A 64 -20.23 -3.20 17.41
CA ALA A 64 -18.95 -3.63 16.86
C ALA A 64 -18.17 -4.51 17.86
N VAL A 65 -17.61 -5.62 17.37
CA VAL A 65 -16.81 -6.55 18.19
C VAL A 65 -15.65 -5.81 18.86
N VAL A 66 -15.65 -5.83 20.19
CA VAL A 66 -14.59 -5.23 21.01
C VAL A 66 -13.34 -6.12 20.96
N ARG A 67 -12.28 -5.60 20.34
CA ARG A 67 -10.91 -6.16 20.37
C ARG A 67 -10.01 -5.25 21.19
N ARG A 68 -8.86 -5.75 21.66
CA ARG A 68 -7.90 -4.93 22.43
C ARG A 68 -7.39 -3.70 21.67
N ASN A 69 -7.30 -3.77 20.34
CA ASN A 69 -6.96 -2.65 19.47
C ASN A 69 -8.20 -1.94 18.89
N ASN A 70 -9.39 -2.18 19.44
CA ASN A 70 -10.61 -1.54 18.96
C ASN A 70 -10.57 -0.04 19.25
N ARG A 71 -10.83 0.76 18.22
CA ARG A 71 -10.90 2.22 18.30
C ARG A 71 -12.35 2.66 18.46
N GLY A 72 -13.04 2.08 19.45
CA GLY A 72 -14.43 2.39 19.78
C GLY A 72 -15.44 2.21 18.63
N GLY A 73 -15.25 1.20 17.76
CA GLY A 73 -16.17 0.90 16.67
C GLY A 73 -16.17 1.90 15.50
N ALA A 74 -15.36 2.97 15.55
CA ALA A 74 -15.38 4.06 14.56
C ALA A 74 -15.17 3.58 13.12
N SER A 75 -14.35 2.54 12.92
CA SER A 75 -14.14 1.92 11.61
C SER A 75 -15.40 1.26 11.05
N ALA A 76 -16.23 0.66 11.91
CA ALA A 76 -17.48 0.02 11.49
C ALA A 76 -18.52 1.07 11.04
N ALA A 77 -18.69 2.14 11.82
CA ALA A 77 -19.52 3.28 11.43
C ALA A 77 -19.04 3.94 10.14
N GLU A 78 -17.73 4.17 10.01
CA GLU A 78 -17.13 4.73 8.80
C GLU A 78 -17.41 3.87 7.57
N HIS A 79 -17.26 2.54 7.69
CA HIS A 79 -17.50 1.63 6.59
C HIS A 79 -18.99 1.51 6.23
N LEU A 80 -19.91 1.62 7.20
CA LEU A 80 -21.34 1.71 6.91
C LEU A 80 -21.66 2.96 6.09
N ILE A 81 -21.17 4.13 6.51
CA ILE A 81 -21.36 5.39 5.78
C ILE A 81 -20.73 5.32 4.38
N ALA A 82 -19.54 4.72 4.26
CA ALA A 82 -18.90 4.50 2.97
C ALA A 82 -19.71 3.55 2.06
N ALA A 83 -20.34 2.52 2.63
CA ALA A 83 -21.23 1.61 1.90
C ALA A 83 -22.51 2.32 1.42
N PHE A 84 -23.11 3.19 2.24
CA PHE A 84 -24.22 4.06 1.81
C PHE A 84 -23.79 5.00 0.69
N ARG A 85 -22.68 5.73 0.86
CA ARG A 85 -22.16 6.62 -0.18
C ARG A 85 -21.91 5.87 -1.50
N CYS A 86 -21.42 4.64 -1.44
CA CYS A 86 -21.28 3.80 -2.63
C CYS A 86 -22.64 3.53 -3.30
N ILE A 87 -23.67 3.13 -2.56
CA ILE A 87 -25.01 2.90 -3.13
C ILE A 87 -25.56 4.17 -3.78
N TYR A 88 -25.54 5.28 -3.05
CA TYR A 88 -26.11 6.54 -3.52
C TYR A 88 -25.32 7.19 -4.66
N GLN A 89 -24.00 6.96 -4.76
CA GLN A 89 -23.22 7.39 -5.92
C GLN A 89 -23.71 6.74 -7.22
N TYR A 90 -24.01 5.43 -7.19
CA TYR A 90 -24.61 4.75 -8.34
C TYR A 90 -26.05 5.22 -8.57
N ALA A 91 -26.85 5.42 -7.50
CA ALA A 91 -28.22 5.89 -7.65
C ALA A 91 -28.30 7.27 -8.33
N VAL A 92 -27.36 8.17 -8.02
CA VAL A 92 -27.19 9.46 -8.71
C VAL A 92 -26.76 9.25 -10.17
N GLY A 93 -25.80 8.36 -10.43
CA GLY A 93 -25.36 8.01 -11.79
C GLY A 93 -26.50 7.47 -12.66
N ASP A 94 -27.37 6.64 -12.09
CA ASP A 94 -28.55 6.07 -12.74
C ASP A 94 -29.75 7.03 -12.79
N ARG A 95 -29.59 8.26 -12.26
CA ARG A 95 -30.62 9.31 -12.17
C ARG A 95 -31.88 8.85 -11.44
N LEU A 96 -31.71 8.02 -10.40
CA LEU A 96 -32.77 7.62 -9.49
C LEU A 96 -33.02 8.68 -8.41
N ILE A 97 -31.98 9.45 -8.07
CA ILE A 97 -31.98 10.54 -7.09
C ILE A 97 -31.04 11.63 -7.62
N ASP A 98 -31.37 12.91 -7.39
CA ASP A 98 -30.49 14.02 -7.74
C ASP A 98 -29.28 14.11 -6.80
N ALA A 99 -28.15 14.61 -7.31
CA ALA A 99 -26.92 14.71 -6.51
C ALA A 99 -27.09 15.54 -5.23
N GLY A 100 -27.93 16.58 -5.28
CA GLY A 100 -28.27 17.43 -4.13
C GLY A 100 -29.06 16.70 -3.05
N ASP A 101 -29.84 15.69 -3.44
CA ASP A 101 -30.74 14.92 -2.55
C ASP A 101 -30.10 13.66 -1.99
N ASN A 102 -28.84 13.38 -2.32
CA ASN A 102 -28.10 12.26 -1.76
C ASN A 102 -27.92 12.44 -0.23
N PRO A 103 -28.59 11.64 0.61
CA PRO A 103 -28.53 11.82 2.05
C PRO A 103 -27.18 11.38 2.64
N ALA A 104 -26.45 10.48 1.98
CA ALA A 104 -25.21 9.89 2.49
C ALA A 104 -23.99 10.83 2.39
N THR A 105 -24.02 11.83 1.50
CA THR A 105 -22.96 12.85 1.41
C THR A 105 -23.01 13.83 2.57
N ARG A 106 -24.22 14.10 3.09
CA ARG A 106 -24.47 15.01 4.23
C ARG A 106 -24.16 14.39 5.60
N VAL A 107 -23.83 13.10 5.65
CA VAL A 107 -23.42 12.43 6.90
C VAL A 107 -21.91 12.44 7.03
N ASP A 108 -21.42 13.09 8.07
CA ASP A 108 -20.00 13.11 8.40
C ASP A 108 -19.49 11.72 8.77
N LYS A 109 -18.29 11.40 8.31
CA LYS A 109 -17.60 10.17 8.73
C LYS A 109 -16.98 10.38 10.11
N PRO A 110 -17.00 9.36 10.99
CA PRO A 110 -16.28 9.41 12.25
C PRO A 110 -14.81 9.75 12.05
N HIS A 111 -14.25 10.57 12.94
CA HIS A 111 -12.83 10.88 12.92
C HIS A 111 -12.01 9.60 13.12
N ARG A 112 -11.07 9.34 12.21
CA ARG A 112 -10.17 8.20 12.31
C ARG A 112 -9.17 8.46 13.42
N GLN A 113 -9.26 7.65 14.48
CA GLN A 113 -8.28 7.68 15.55
C GLN A 113 -6.89 7.28 15.02
N PRO A 114 -5.81 7.97 15.45
CA PRO A 114 -4.44 7.63 15.05
C PRO A 114 -4.10 6.17 15.30
N SER A 115 -3.17 5.64 14.51
CA SER A 115 -2.69 4.28 14.73
C SER A 115 -1.67 4.24 15.86
N LEU A 116 -1.88 3.37 16.85
CA LEU A 116 -0.89 3.07 17.90
C LEU A 116 0.35 2.31 17.39
N ARG A 117 0.47 2.12 16.08
CA ARG A 117 1.60 1.37 15.52
C ARG A 117 2.76 2.32 15.43
N HIS A 118 3.93 1.86 15.84
CA HIS A 118 5.19 2.57 15.69
C HIS A 118 6.22 1.62 15.08
N ALA A 119 7.37 2.16 14.68
CA ALA A 119 8.50 1.33 14.28
C ALA A 119 8.96 0.48 15.47
N LEU A 120 9.12 -0.82 15.25
CA LEU A 120 9.67 -1.72 16.27
C LEU A 120 11.14 -1.39 16.50
N PRO A 121 11.60 -1.33 17.76
CA PRO A 121 13.03 -1.22 18.04
C PRO A 121 13.74 -2.51 17.60
N GLU A 122 15.05 -2.39 17.34
CA GLU A 122 15.87 -3.48 16.81
C GLU A 122 15.78 -4.77 17.65
N HIS A 123 15.97 -4.68 18.97
CA HIS A 123 15.88 -5.84 19.86
C HIS A 123 14.53 -6.57 19.78
N ALA A 124 13.44 -5.83 19.56
CA ALA A 124 12.09 -6.40 19.43
C ALA A 124 11.93 -7.12 18.10
N LEU A 125 12.48 -6.56 17.01
CA LEU A 125 12.51 -7.22 15.70
C LEU A 125 13.39 -8.47 15.74
N CYS A 126 14.58 -8.41 16.36
CA CYS A 126 15.46 -9.55 16.54
C CYS A 126 14.76 -10.68 17.31
N ALA A 127 14.12 -10.38 18.46
CA ALA A 127 13.38 -11.38 19.22
C ALA A 127 12.27 -12.06 18.40
N ILE A 128 11.54 -11.30 17.57
CA ILE A 128 10.52 -11.84 16.65
C ILE A 128 11.14 -12.82 15.65
N VAL A 129 12.26 -12.45 15.03
CA VAL A 129 12.98 -13.27 14.04
C VAL A 129 13.55 -14.53 14.70
N THR A 130 14.19 -14.41 15.87
CA THR A 130 14.71 -15.54 16.64
C THR A 130 13.61 -16.56 16.94
N VAL A 131 12.49 -16.13 17.52
CA VAL A 131 11.36 -17.04 17.81
C VAL A 131 10.80 -17.68 16.54
N ALA A 132 10.73 -16.94 15.43
CA ALA A 132 10.27 -17.51 14.17
C ALA A 132 11.21 -18.61 13.63
N GLY A 133 12.52 -18.44 13.81
CA GLY A 133 13.55 -19.39 13.37
C GLY A 133 13.76 -20.59 14.30
N GLU A 134 13.44 -20.46 15.58
CA GLU A 134 13.62 -21.53 16.57
C GLU A 134 12.35 -22.35 16.84
N THR A 135 11.20 -21.90 16.33
CA THR A 135 9.90 -22.52 16.63
C THR A 135 9.07 -22.74 15.37
N GLY A 136 8.11 -23.66 15.45
CA GLY A 136 7.18 -23.93 14.37
C GLY A 136 7.55 -25.14 13.54
N ASN A 137 6.73 -25.43 12.53
CA ASN A 137 6.86 -26.64 11.72
C ASN A 137 7.67 -26.47 10.43
N ASP A 138 7.99 -25.23 10.06
CA ASP A 138 8.83 -24.90 8.91
C ASP A 138 9.49 -23.53 9.19
N PRO A 139 10.51 -23.48 10.08
CA PRO A 139 11.11 -22.22 10.51
C PRO A 139 11.83 -21.48 9.37
N GLU A 140 12.40 -22.21 8.41
CA GLU A 140 13.04 -21.66 7.22
C GLU A 140 12.06 -20.81 6.39
N LEU A 141 10.86 -21.35 6.10
CA LEU A 141 9.81 -20.58 5.42
C LEU A 141 9.36 -19.35 6.24
N ASP A 142 9.29 -19.47 7.57
CA ASP A 142 8.90 -18.34 8.41
C ASP A 142 9.95 -17.23 8.41
N LEU A 143 11.24 -17.58 8.48
CA LEU A 143 12.35 -16.64 8.33
C LEU A 143 12.35 -15.99 6.95
N LEU A 144 12.13 -16.75 5.88
CA LEU A 144 12.06 -16.21 4.52
C LEU A 144 10.91 -15.22 4.36
N ILE A 145 9.72 -15.55 4.89
CA ILE A 145 8.57 -14.64 4.90
C ILE A 145 8.90 -13.35 5.65
N LEU A 146 9.49 -13.45 6.85
CA LEU A 146 9.84 -12.27 7.64
C LEU A 146 10.90 -11.42 6.94
N ARG A 147 11.97 -12.03 6.43
CA ARG A 147 13.04 -11.35 5.70
C ARG A 147 12.52 -10.63 4.47
N LEU A 148 11.67 -11.27 3.68
CA LEU A 148 10.99 -10.64 2.55
C LEU A 148 10.25 -9.37 2.98
N HIS A 149 9.51 -9.41 4.09
CA HIS A 149 8.77 -8.24 4.58
C HIS A 149 9.67 -7.16 5.20
N ILE A 150 10.76 -7.55 5.86
CA ILE A 150 11.74 -6.62 6.44
C ILE A 150 12.41 -5.84 5.30
N GLU A 151 12.86 -6.53 4.25
CA GLU A 151 13.56 -5.88 3.13
C GLU A 151 12.62 -5.13 2.21
N THR A 152 11.48 -5.68 1.83
CA THR A 152 10.63 -5.05 0.79
C THR A 152 9.57 -4.10 1.35
N ALA A 153 9.35 -4.14 2.65
CA ALA A 153 8.18 -3.56 3.31
C ALA A 153 6.85 -3.96 2.66
N CYS A 154 6.77 -5.02 1.85
CA CYS A 154 5.61 -5.26 1.00
C CYS A 154 4.34 -5.58 1.82
N ARG A 155 3.18 -5.37 1.21
CA ARG A 155 1.91 -5.81 1.82
C ARG A 155 1.84 -7.33 1.77
N ARG A 156 1.21 -7.98 2.77
CA ARG A 156 0.95 -9.43 2.76
C ARG A 156 0.34 -9.94 1.44
N GLY A 157 -0.58 -9.17 0.86
CA GLY A 157 -1.20 -9.53 -0.41
C GLY A 157 -0.20 -9.55 -1.58
N ALA A 158 0.77 -8.65 -1.59
CA ALA A 158 1.82 -8.60 -2.61
C ALA A 158 2.77 -9.79 -2.45
N ALA A 159 3.23 -10.08 -1.22
CA ALA A 159 4.07 -11.25 -0.95
C ALA A 159 3.43 -12.57 -1.42
N LEU A 160 2.14 -12.77 -1.14
CA LEU A 160 1.38 -13.96 -1.55
C LEU A 160 1.08 -14.02 -3.05
N ALA A 161 1.35 -12.95 -3.80
CA ALA A 161 1.10 -12.88 -5.25
C ALA A 161 2.39 -12.98 -6.08
N ILE A 162 3.56 -13.07 -5.44
CA ILE A 162 4.84 -13.24 -6.14
C ILE A 162 4.86 -14.65 -6.74
N ASN A 163 5.20 -14.70 -8.03
CA ASN A 163 5.47 -15.94 -8.76
C ASN A 163 6.95 -16.04 -9.12
N ARG A 164 7.40 -17.20 -9.62
CA ARG A 164 8.82 -17.40 -10.01
C ARG A 164 9.31 -16.39 -11.05
N LYS A 165 8.46 -16.04 -12.02
CA LYS A 165 8.75 -15.06 -13.08
C LYS A 165 8.84 -13.61 -12.61
N ASP A 166 8.36 -13.33 -11.39
CA ASP A 166 8.44 -11.99 -10.80
C ASP A 166 9.81 -11.73 -10.15
N LEU A 167 10.70 -12.73 -10.11
CA LEU A 167 12.08 -12.58 -9.65
C LEU A 167 13.00 -12.26 -10.83
N ASP A 168 13.76 -11.18 -10.70
CA ASP A 168 14.88 -10.82 -11.57
C ASP A 168 16.17 -10.89 -10.73
N PRO A 169 16.83 -12.06 -10.69
CA PRO A 169 18.00 -12.26 -9.84
C PRO A 169 19.22 -11.48 -10.32
N ASP A 170 19.34 -11.23 -11.62
CA ASP A 170 20.49 -10.52 -12.20
C ASP A 170 20.54 -9.07 -11.69
N HIS A 171 19.38 -8.44 -11.54
CA HIS A 171 19.27 -7.08 -11.00
C HIS A 171 18.86 -7.04 -9.52
N CYS A 172 18.70 -8.20 -8.86
CA CYS A 172 18.23 -8.34 -7.49
C CYS A 172 16.89 -7.63 -7.22
N LEU A 173 15.91 -7.88 -8.10
CA LEU A 173 14.58 -7.27 -8.01
C LEU A 173 13.47 -8.32 -7.84
N VAL A 174 12.40 -7.91 -7.19
CA VAL A 174 11.11 -8.62 -7.18
C VAL A 174 9.98 -7.72 -7.65
N LEU A 175 9.13 -8.22 -8.55
CA LEU A 175 7.95 -7.53 -9.04
C LEU A 175 6.79 -7.71 -8.04
N LEU A 176 6.43 -6.63 -7.35
CA LEU A 176 5.34 -6.63 -6.38
C LEU A 176 4.03 -6.21 -7.04
N HIS A 177 3.00 -7.06 -6.91
CA HIS A 177 1.64 -6.78 -7.36
C HIS A 177 0.88 -6.01 -6.27
N GLU A 178 0.57 -4.76 -6.55
CA GLU A 178 -0.08 -3.83 -5.63
C GLU A 178 -1.60 -3.75 -5.87
N LYS A 179 -2.31 -3.07 -4.97
CA LYS A 179 -3.76 -2.88 -5.11
C LYS A 179 -4.07 -2.02 -6.34
N GLY A 180 -5.01 -2.48 -7.16
CA GLY A 180 -5.47 -1.74 -8.34
C GLY A 180 -4.75 -2.12 -9.63
N GLN A 181 -4.25 -3.36 -9.73
CA GLN A 181 -3.51 -3.90 -10.89
C GLN A 181 -2.20 -3.17 -11.21
N THR A 182 -1.68 -2.38 -10.26
CA THR A 182 -0.37 -1.76 -10.38
C THR A 182 0.71 -2.76 -10.00
N LYS A 183 1.85 -2.67 -10.68
CA LYS A 183 3.05 -3.46 -10.37
C LYS A 183 4.22 -2.51 -10.15
N ARG A 184 5.18 -2.91 -9.31
CA ARG A 184 6.44 -2.18 -9.14
C ARG A 184 7.59 -3.13 -8.93
N TRP A 185 8.74 -2.82 -9.51
CA TRP A 185 9.99 -3.46 -9.15
C TRP A 185 10.42 -2.96 -7.77
N GLN A 186 10.79 -3.90 -6.91
CA GLN A 186 11.29 -3.64 -5.57
C GLN A 186 12.66 -4.32 -5.44
N PRO A 187 13.72 -3.56 -5.11
CA PRO A 187 15.01 -4.11 -4.74
C PRO A 187 14.90 -5.11 -3.58
N ILE A 188 15.67 -6.18 -3.66
CA ILE A 188 15.91 -7.19 -2.60
C ILE A 188 17.42 -7.46 -2.51
N SER A 189 17.92 -7.86 -1.35
CA SER A 189 19.34 -8.16 -1.21
C SER A 189 19.74 -9.36 -2.08
N PRO A 190 21.01 -9.45 -2.53
CA PRO A 190 21.50 -10.63 -3.24
C PRO A 190 21.24 -11.94 -2.45
N THR A 191 21.41 -11.90 -1.13
CA THR A 191 21.15 -13.07 -0.27
C THR A 191 19.66 -13.43 -0.23
N LEU A 192 18.75 -12.45 -0.16
CA LEU A 192 17.31 -12.73 -0.25
C LEU A 192 16.91 -13.26 -1.63
N ALA A 193 17.47 -12.70 -2.72
CA ALA A 193 17.22 -13.17 -4.07
C ALA A 193 17.61 -14.65 -4.23
N ALA A 194 18.81 -15.01 -3.79
CA ALA A 194 19.29 -16.40 -3.80
C ALA A 194 18.40 -17.32 -2.95
N ALA A 195 18.03 -16.88 -1.74
CA ALA A 195 17.17 -17.67 -0.85
C ALA A 195 15.76 -17.90 -1.44
N LEU A 196 15.17 -16.89 -2.11
CA LEU A 196 13.87 -17.02 -2.76
C LEU A 196 13.91 -17.99 -3.95
N ILE A 197 15.02 -18.00 -4.72
CA ILE A 197 15.23 -18.95 -5.81
C ILE A 197 15.36 -20.37 -5.25
N ALA A 198 16.27 -20.57 -4.29
CA ALA A 198 16.48 -21.88 -3.68
C ALA A 198 15.19 -22.44 -3.05
N HIS A 199 14.44 -21.59 -2.34
CA HIS A 199 13.14 -21.94 -1.77
C HIS A 199 12.15 -22.43 -2.83
N ASN A 200 12.07 -21.73 -3.96
CA ASN A 200 11.19 -22.11 -5.05
C ASN A 200 11.64 -23.41 -5.72
N ASP A 201 12.93 -23.57 -5.97
CA ASP A 201 13.46 -24.74 -6.67
C ASP A 201 13.31 -26.02 -5.84
N GLU A 202 13.37 -25.92 -4.51
CA GLU A 202 13.12 -27.04 -3.60
C GLU A 202 11.63 -27.42 -3.51
N ARG A 203 10.72 -26.44 -3.59
CA ARG A 203 9.30 -26.62 -3.20
C ARG A 203 8.30 -26.45 -4.34
N SER A 204 8.73 -26.05 -5.53
CA SER A 204 7.85 -25.85 -6.69
C SER A 204 7.69 -27.14 -7.50
N ASP A 205 6.58 -27.23 -8.23
CA ASP A 205 6.33 -28.25 -9.26
C ASP A 205 6.95 -27.89 -10.62
N GLY A 206 7.74 -26.80 -10.67
CA GLY A 206 8.36 -26.28 -11.89
C GLY A 206 7.47 -25.33 -12.70
N SER A 207 6.24 -25.04 -12.25
CA SER A 207 5.35 -24.10 -12.94
C SER A 207 5.86 -22.65 -12.84
N PRO A 208 6.08 -21.94 -13.97
CA PRO A 208 6.54 -20.55 -13.96
C PRO A 208 5.48 -19.56 -13.44
N ASP A 209 4.21 -19.93 -13.53
CA ASP A 209 3.07 -19.16 -12.99
C ASP A 209 2.69 -19.57 -11.56
N GLY A 210 3.45 -20.49 -10.98
CA GLY A 210 3.29 -20.92 -9.61
C GLY A 210 3.63 -19.82 -8.62
N GLN A 211 2.83 -19.70 -7.56
CA GLN A 211 3.16 -18.85 -6.42
C GLN A 211 4.52 -19.27 -5.83
N LEU A 212 5.36 -18.29 -5.53
CA LEU A 212 6.74 -18.50 -5.07
C LEU A 212 6.78 -19.12 -3.68
N LEU A 213 6.01 -18.56 -2.74
CA LEU A 213 5.98 -19.02 -1.35
C LEU A 213 5.10 -20.28 -1.23
N ARG A 214 5.75 -21.40 -0.90
CA ARG A 214 5.15 -22.73 -0.82
C ARG A 214 5.59 -23.45 0.45
N TYR A 215 4.75 -24.36 0.92
CA TYR A 215 5.13 -25.37 1.90
C TYR A 215 6.00 -26.45 1.24
N ARG A 216 6.73 -27.24 2.04
CA ARG A 216 7.52 -28.40 1.55
C ARG A 216 6.74 -29.37 0.66
N GLY A 217 5.45 -29.57 0.94
CA GLY A 217 4.58 -30.41 0.10
C GLY A 217 4.04 -29.70 -1.16
N GLY A 218 4.69 -28.65 -1.64
CA GLY A 218 4.34 -27.91 -2.86
C GLY A 218 3.11 -27.00 -2.80
N ARG A 219 2.29 -27.10 -1.75
CA ARG A 219 1.09 -26.26 -1.62
C ARG A 219 1.45 -24.77 -1.47
N PRO A 220 0.79 -23.84 -2.19
CA PRO A 220 0.98 -22.40 -2.01
C PRO A 220 0.66 -21.93 -0.59
N VAL A 221 1.39 -20.94 -0.12
CA VAL A 221 1.17 -20.32 1.18
C VAL A 221 -0.10 -19.46 1.14
N GLY A 222 -0.88 -19.53 2.22
CA GLY A 222 -2.09 -18.73 2.37
C GLY A 222 -1.97 -17.70 3.50
N ARG A 223 -3.01 -16.86 3.63
CA ARG A 223 -3.14 -15.91 4.75
C ARG A 223 -3.01 -16.58 6.12
N ARG A 224 -3.51 -17.80 6.25
CA ARG A 224 -3.45 -18.60 7.48
C ARG A 224 -2.03 -18.82 7.99
N ARG A 225 -1.02 -18.91 7.11
CA ARG A 225 0.37 -19.05 7.53
C ARG A 225 0.83 -17.87 8.38
N TYR A 226 0.53 -16.65 7.94
CA TYR A 226 0.81 -15.44 8.71
C TYR A 226 0.06 -15.45 10.03
N ASP A 227 -1.22 -15.80 10.01
CA ASP A 227 -2.04 -15.80 11.23
C ASP A 227 -1.45 -16.79 12.28
N TYR A 228 -1.04 -17.99 11.85
CA TYR A 228 -0.37 -18.96 12.72
C TYR A 228 1.01 -18.52 13.18
N LEU A 229 1.81 -17.91 12.30
CA LEU A 229 3.13 -17.36 12.65
C LEU A 229 2.99 -16.32 13.78
N TRP A 230 2.10 -15.34 13.63
CA TRP A 230 1.92 -14.29 14.64
C TRP A 230 1.24 -14.79 15.91
N GLN A 231 0.30 -15.74 15.82
CA GLN A 231 -0.24 -16.42 17.01
C GLN A 231 0.85 -17.16 17.77
N ARG A 232 1.75 -17.88 17.06
CA ARG A 232 2.86 -18.62 17.66
C ARG A 232 3.85 -17.67 18.31
N ILE A 233 4.33 -16.65 17.59
CA ILE A 233 5.24 -15.64 18.14
C ILE A 233 4.64 -15.00 19.40
N GLY A 234 3.34 -14.67 19.39
CA GLY A 234 2.65 -14.10 20.55
C GLY A 234 2.57 -15.01 21.78
N LYS A 235 2.73 -16.34 21.62
CA LYS A 235 2.82 -17.28 22.76
C LYS A 235 4.19 -17.22 23.44
N TYR A 236 5.26 -17.08 22.67
CA TYR A 236 6.63 -17.00 23.19
C TYR A 236 7.01 -15.57 23.61
N LEU A 237 6.42 -14.56 22.96
CA LEU A 237 6.62 -13.14 23.24
C LEU A 237 5.27 -12.51 23.63
N PRO A 238 4.87 -12.57 24.91
CA PRO A 238 3.56 -12.07 25.35
C PRO A 238 3.29 -10.60 24.95
N TRP A 239 4.32 -9.76 24.89
CA TRP A 239 4.20 -8.37 24.46
C TRP A 239 3.75 -8.23 22.99
N VAL A 240 4.11 -9.18 22.11
CA VAL A 240 3.61 -9.25 20.72
C VAL A 240 2.10 -9.49 20.71
N ALA A 241 1.61 -10.39 21.55
CA ALA A 241 0.18 -10.63 21.70
C ALA A 241 -0.54 -9.45 22.37
N VAL A 242 0.07 -8.81 23.37
CA VAL A 242 -0.51 -7.65 24.06
C VAL A 242 -0.71 -6.48 23.10
N GLN A 243 0.31 -6.14 22.33
CA GLN A 243 0.29 -5.02 21.38
C GLN A 243 -0.37 -5.38 20.03
N GLN A 244 -0.72 -6.66 19.83
CA GLN A 244 -1.28 -7.22 18.59
C GLN A 244 -0.39 -6.88 17.38
N ILE A 245 0.90 -7.18 17.54
CA ILE A 245 1.88 -7.01 16.47
C ILE A 245 1.59 -8.03 15.37
N THR A 246 1.71 -7.57 14.13
CA THR A 246 1.47 -8.36 12.93
C THR A 246 2.49 -7.98 11.88
N ILE A 247 2.46 -8.66 10.73
CA ILE A 247 3.35 -8.37 9.60
C ILE A 247 3.31 -6.91 9.14
N HIS A 248 2.19 -6.21 9.39
CA HIS A 248 2.09 -4.80 9.02
C HIS A 248 2.94 -3.88 9.90
N TRP A 249 3.27 -4.29 11.13
CA TRP A 249 4.23 -3.56 11.95
C TRP A 249 5.62 -3.63 11.33
N ILE A 250 6.03 -4.78 10.78
CA ILE A 250 7.32 -4.90 10.07
C ILE A 250 7.37 -3.93 8.88
N ARG A 251 6.32 -3.90 8.05
CA ARG A 251 6.21 -2.89 6.98
C ARG A 251 6.38 -1.47 7.52
N HIS A 252 5.73 -1.14 8.63
CA HIS A 252 5.83 0.21 9.21
C HIS A 252 7.24 0.50 9.73
N THR A 253 7.87 -0.46 10.41
CA THR A 253 9.26 -0.37 10.87
C THR A 253 10.20 -0.05 9.72
N THR A 254 10.17 -0.82 8.63
CA THR A 254 11.04 -0.60 7.46
C THR A 254 10.78 0.78 6.85
N LEU A 255 9.52 1.15 6.60
CA LEU A 255 9.20 2.44 5.98
C LEU A 255 9.60 3.63 6.87
N THR A 256 9.42 3.53 8.18
CA THR A 256 9.87 4.58 9.12
C THR A 256 11.39 4.64 9.21
N TRP A 257 12.08 3.51 9.10
CA TRP A 257 13.54 3.51 9.03
C TRP A 257 14.02 4.22 7.75
N VAL A 258 13.45 3.90 6.58
CA VAL A 258 13.82 4.54 5.31
C VAL A 258 13.52 6.05 5.34
N ASP A 259 12.35 6.43 5.87
CA ASP A 259 11.94 7.84 6.00
C ASP A 259 12.93 8.66 6.85
N ARG A 260 13.38 8.08 7.97
CA ARG A 260 14.26 8.76 8.93
C ARG A 260 15.74 8.75 8.55
N ASN A 261 16.20 7.75 7.81
CA ASN A 261 17.63 7.58 7.50
C ASN A 261 17.98 7.94 6.05
N ILE A 262 17.01 7.96 5.14
CA ILE A 262 17.23 8.23 3.72
C ILE A 262 16.46 9.48 3.30
N SER A 263 15.14 9.37 3.08
CA SER A 263 14.24 10.49 2.85
C SER A 263 12.78 10.06 2.78
N GLY A 264 11.86 11.00 3.00
CA GLY A 264 10.43 10.76 2.81
C GLY A 264 10.04 10.44 1.36
N ALA A 265 10.73 11.01 0.36
CA ALA A 265 10.52 10.70 -1.05
C ALA A 265 10.87 9.24 -1.37
N VAL A 266 12.00 8.75 -0.86
CA VAL A 266 12.40 7.34 -1.00
C VAL A 266 11.44 6.45 -0.23
N ALA A 267 11.03 6.80 0.99
CA ALA A 267 10.05 6.03 1.75
C ALA A 267 8.70 5.92 1.04
N HIS A 268 8.24 6.99 0.36
CA HIS A 268 7.02 6.99 -0.44
C HIS A 268 7.13 6.02 -1.63
N ALA A 269 8.24 6.07 -2.36
CA ALA A 269 8.54 5.14 -3.46
C ALA A 269 8.68 3.68 -2.96
N TYR A 270 9.37 3.48 -1.83
CA TYR A 270 9.54 2.20 -1.14
C TYR A 270 8.19 1.61 -0.69
N ALA A 271 7.22 2.46 -0.35
CA ALA A 271 5.87 2.03 0.01
C ALA A 271 5.01 1.66 -1.21
N GLY A 272 5.45 1.99 -2.43
CA GLY A 272 4.63 1.88 -3.64
C GLY A 272 3.40 2.77 -3.58
N HIS A 273 3.50 3.91 -2.89
CA HIS A 273 2.45 4.92 -2.93
C HIS A 273 2.55 5.67 -4.28
N ARG A 274 1.39 5.97 -4.85
CA ARG A 274 1.28 6.86 -6.00
C ARG A 274 0.68 8.15 -5.49
N ASP A 275 1.24 9.28 -5.90
CA ASP A 275 0.50 10.53 -5.87
C ASP A 275 -0.73 10.34 -6.76
N ALA A 276 -1.91 10.67 -6.22
CA ALA A 276 -3.14 10.64 -6.98
C ALA A 276 -2.94 11.53 -8.22
N SER A 277 -3.36 11.01 -9.37
CA SER A 277 -3.14 11.63 -10.68
C SER A 277 -3.52 13.12 -10.71
N GLY A 278 -2.54 13.96 -11.07
CA GLY A 278 -2.71 15.26 -11.74
C GLY A 278 -3.29 16.41 -10.92
N ASP A 279 -2.43 17.23 -10.32
CA ASP A 279 -2.50 18.71 -10.44
C ASP A 279 -1.31 19.48 -9.83
N ASP A 280 -0.25 18.79 -9.37
CA ASP A 280 0.90 19.50 -8.79
C ASP A 280 2.12 19.33 -9.72
N THR A 281 2.37 20.31 -10.58
CA THR A 281 3.50 20.34 -11.53
C THR A 281 4.87 20.25 -10.85
N THR A 282 4.94 20.50 -9.54
CA THR A 282 6.10 20.34 -8.65
C THR A 282 6.33 18.89 -8.20
N ALA A 283 5.33 18.01 -8.21
CA ALA A 283 5.45 16.61 -7.75
C ALA A 283 6.23 15.70 -8.72
N THR A 284 6.47 16.13 -9.96
CA THR A 284 7.23 15.34 -10.94
C THR A 284 8.72 15.25 -10.59
N TYR A 285 9.27 16.26 -9.89
CA TYR A 285 10.69 16.33 -9.51
C TYR A 285 11.02 15.66 -8.16
N LEU A 286 10.02 15.13 -7.45
CA LEU A 286 10.16 14.56 -6.10
C LEU A 286 10.07 13.02 -6.05
N LYS A 287 10.04 12.35 -7.20
CA LYS A 287 9.91 10.89 -7.26
C LYS A 287 11.28 10.24 -7.16
N ALA A 288 11.52 9.54 -6.05
CA ALA A 288 12.70 8.70 -5.91
C ALA A 288 12.75 7.63 -7.00
N THR A 289 13.95 7.44 -7.54
CA THR A 289 14.32 6.45 -8.55
C THR A 289 14.45 5.06 -7.95
N LEU A 290 14.46 4.03 -8.80
CA LEU A 290 14.68 2.64 -8.38
C LEU A 290 16.07 2.47 -7.74
N GLN A 291 17.07 3.23 -8.21
CA GLN A 291 18.43 3.25 -7.71
C GLN A 291 18.50 3.82 -6.28
N GLU A 292 17.73 4.88 -5.97
CA GLU A 292 17.64 5.41 -4.61
C GLU A 292 16.94 4.42 -3.66
N VAL A 293 15.93 3.68 -4.13
CA VAL A 293 15.32 2.59 -3.36
C VAL A 293 16.31 1.45 -3.11
N ALA A 294 17.14 1.12 -4.11
CA ALA A 294 18.18 0.11 -3.99
C ALA A 294 19.28 0.55 -3.01
N TYR A 295 19.67 1.83 -3.03
CA TYR A 295 20.59 2.42 -2.05
C TYR A 295 20.01 2.33 -0.63
N ALA A 296 18.75 2.70 -0.44
CA ALA A 296 18.09 2.58 0.86
C ALA A 296 18.07 1.14 1.39
N LEU A 297 17.81 0.16 0.50
CA LEU A 297 17.89 -1.26 0.87
C LEU A 297 19.31 -1.67 1.25
N GLN A 298 20.32 -1.29 0.46
CA GLN A 298 21.73 -1.56 0.77
C GLN A 298 22.12 -0.98 2.13
N SER A 299 21.68 0.24 2.45
CA SER A 299 21.91 0.84 3.77
C SER A 299 21.18 0.08 4.89
N LEU A 300 19.99 -0.48 4.62
CA LEU A 300 19.20 -1.25 5.59
C LEU A 300 19.81 -2.63 5.86
N THR A 301 20.30 -3.33 4.84
CA THR A 301 20.80 -4.70 4.94
C THR A 301 22.31 -4.79 5.15
N GLY A 302 23.05 -3.74 4.80
CA GLY A 302 24.51 -3.76 4.70
C GLY A 302 25.05 -4.56 3.51
N GLU A 303 24.18 -5.08 2.64
CA GLU A 303 24.57 -5.88 1.48
C GLU A 303 24.67 -4.98 0.22
N PRO A 304 25.81 -4.97 -0.49
CA PRO A 304 25.93 -4.24 -1.75
C PRO A 304 24.86 -4.66 -2.76
N HIS A 305 24.21 -3.69 -3.39
CA HIS A 305 23.13 -3.94 -4.35
C HIS A 305 23.54 -3.51 -5.77
N PRO A 306 23.32 -4.33 -6.82
CA PRO A 306 23.81 -4.04 -8.18
C PRO A 306 23.24 -2.75 -8.79
N LEU A 307 22.02 -2.37 -8.41
CA LEU A 307 21.39 -1.12 -8.85
C LEU A 307 21.63 0.09 -7.94
N ALA A 308 22.25 -0.09 -6.77
CA ALA A 308 22.60 1.04 -5.92
C ALA A 308 23.76 1.78 -6.60
N ALA A 309 23.49 2.95 -7.17
CA ALA A 309 24.56 3.86 -7.55
C ALA A 309 25.37 4.22 -6.29
N ALA A 310 26.68 4.41 -6.43
CA ALA A 310 27.50 5.04 -5.40
C ALA A 310 26.95 6.46 -5.19
N ASP A 311 26.04 6.60 -4.22
CA ASP A 311 25.36 7.82 -3.79
C ASP A 311 24.88 8.74 -4.95
N PRO A 312 23.60 8.66 -5.37
CA PRO A 312 23.08 9.52 -6.45
C PRO A 312 23.20 11.04 -6.15
N MET A 313 23.36 11.45 -4.88
CA MET A 313 23.73 12.83 -4.52
C MET A 313 25.21 13.12 -4.79
N ALA A 314 26.12 12.19 -4.50
CA ALA A 314 27.55 12.34 -4.78
C ALA A 314 27.84 12.35 -6.29
N ALA A 315 27.08 11.61 -7.11
CA ALA A 315 27.18 11.65 -8.57
C ALA A 315 26.78 13.02 -9.16
N MET A 316 25.90 13.75 -8.49
CA MET A 316 25.46 15.10 -8.89
C MET A 316 26.53 16.16 -8.62
N PHE A 317 27.36 15.99 -7.58
CA PHE A 317 28.44 16.92 -7.21
C PHE A 317 29.83 16.50 -7.70
N THR A 318 29.99 15.31 -8.28
CA THR A 318 31.25 14.86 -8.92
C THR A 318 31.27 15.11 -10.43
N ALA A 319 30.27 15.80 -10.97
CA ALA A 319 30.33 16.33 -12.32
C ALA A 319 31.50 17.32 -12.41
N ARG A 320 32.53 16.95 -13.18
CA ARG A 320 33.48 17.88 -13.81
C ARG A 320 32.70 19.12 -14.27
N PRO A 321 33.23 20.35 -14.13
CA PRO A 321 32.50 21.53 -14.58
C PRO A 321 32.04 21.30 -16.02
N LEU A 322 30.75 21.50 -16.25
CA LEU A 322 30.09 21.34 -17.54
C LEU A 322 30.97 21.97 -18.63
N ALA A 323 31.45 21.16 -19.58
CA ALA A 323 32.36 21.55 -20.66
C ALA A 323 31.76 22.56 -21.67
N TRP A 324 30.64 23.18 -21.33
CA TRP A 324 29.95 24.21 -22.11
C TRP A 324 30.47 25.63 -21.79
N PHE A 325 31.26 25.81 -20.72
CA PHE A 325 31.81 27.12 -20.33
C PHE A 325 33.17 27.48 -20.97
N THR A 326 33.79 26.59 -21.76
CA THR A 326 35.06 26.89 -22.46
C THR A 326 34.90 27.29 -23.93
N GLY A 327 33.67 27.56 -24.38
CA GLY A 327 33.41 28.22 -25.65
C GLY A 327 33.40 29.74 -25.44
N GLY A 328 34.55 30.39 -25.60
CA GLY A 328 34.67 31.83 -25.49
C GLY A 328 33.73 32.55 -26.46
N ILE A 329 32.79 33.32 -25.91
CA ILE A 329 32.08 34.35 -26.66
C ILE A 329 33.12 35.46 -26.90
N GLN A 330 33.74 35.47 -28.07
CA GLN A 330 34.40 36.68 -28.57
C GLN A 330 33.30 37.66 -28.95
N LEU A 331 33.04 38.63 -28.07
CA LEU A 331 32.33 39.85 -28.44
C LEU A 331 33.26 40.67 -29.33
N GLN A 332 33.07 40.59 -30.65
CA GLN A 332 33.57 41.62 -31.55
C GLN A 332 32.80 42.91 -31.25
N VAL A 333 33.49 43.87 -30.62
CA VAL A 333 33.03 45.24 -30.56
C VAL A 333 33.49 45.91 -31.85
N GLU A 334 32.62 45.92 -32.86
CA GLU A 334 32.69 46.87 -33.97
C GLU A 334 32.18 48.21 -33.45
N THR A 335 33.07 49.19 -33.32
CA THR A 335 32.70 50.60 -33.21
C THR A 335 33.41 51.34 -34.32
N ASP A 336 32.75 51.42 -35.48
CA ASP A 336 33.02 52.45 -36.49
C ASP A 336 32.16 53.67 -36.17
N ALA A 337 32.84 54.75 -35.78
CA ALA A 337 32.34 56.12 -35.88
C ALA A 337 33.54 57.08 -35.99
N GLU A 338 33.98 57.32 -37.22
CA GLU A 338 34.65 58.57 -37.64
C GLU A 338 33.63 59.73 -37.70
N PRO A 339 34.03 61.00 -37.95
CA PRO A 339 35.28 61.71 -37.69
C PRO A 339 35.03 63.10 -37.03
N THR A 340 36.06 63.84 -36.59
CA THR A 340 36.28 65.28 -36.91
C THR A 340 37.37 66.01 -36.07
N HIS A 341 38.26 66.69 -36.81
CA HIS A 341 38.85 68.02 -36.56
C HIS A 341 40.03 68.21 -35.57
N GLY A 342 41.24 68.24 -36.14
CA GLY A 342 42.03 69.47 -36.32
C GLY A 342 42.79 70.06 -35.13
N ARG A 343 44.13 69.90 -35.11
CA ARG A 343 45.13 70.89 -35.56
C ARG A 343 46.53 70.30 -35.51
#